data_AF-A0A498RFK5-F1
#
_entry.id   AF-A0A498RFK5-F1
#
_cell.length_a   1.000
_cell.length_b   1.000
_cell.length_c   1.000
_cell.angle_alpha   90.00
_cell.angle_beta   90.00
_cell.angle_gamma   90.00
#
_symmetry.space_group_name_H-M   'P 1'
#
loop_
_entity.id
_entity.type
_entity.pdbx_description
1 polymer ?
#
loop_
_entity_poly.entity_id
_entity_poly.type
_entity_poly.pdbx_seq_one_letter_code
_entity_poly.pdbx_strand_id
1 'polypeptide(L)' 'MANTDVCDELVRLLRIQRHDFINHMQVIHAMIQLGKTDRAMKYIEELARDPDLMSDVIDKHTIQEHCRKVGS' A
#
# COMPACT_ATOMS: atom_id res chain seq x y z
N MET A 1 -2.29 27.01 -15.42
CA MET A 1 -2.72 25.60 -15.48
C MET A 1 -1.87 24.86 -14.47
N ALA A 2 -2.47 24.30 -13.43
CA ALA A 2 -1.72 23.64 -12.35
C ALA A 2 -0.99 22.43 -12.91
N ASN A 3 0.32 22.36 -12.69
CA ASN A 3 1.17 21.32 -13.23
C ASN A 3 0.88 19.99 -12.52
N THR A 4 0.12 19.10 -13.17
CA THR A 4 -0.25 17.76 -12.67
C THR A 4 0.74 16.70 -13.13
N ASP A 5 2.04 16.96 -13.01
CA ASP A 5 3.05 15.94 -13.26
C ASP A 5 3.19 15.06 -12.00
N VAL A 6 2.29 14.08 -11.88
CA VAL A 6 2.43 13.01 -10.89
C VAL A 6 3.56 12.09 -11.35
N CYS A 7 4.61 11.95 -10.55
CA CYS A 7 5.75 11.10 -10.86
C CYS A 7 5.30 9.65 -11.12
N ASP A 8 5.65 9.06 -12.26
CA ASP A 8 5.20 7.70 -12.64
C ASP A 8 5.57 6.64 -11.59
N GLU A 9 6.71 6.80 -10.93
CA GLU A 9 7.13 5.91 -9.84
C GLU A 9 6.21 6.05 -8.62
N LEU A 10 5.75 7.27 -8.30
CA LEU A 10 4.75 7.48 -7.25
C LEU A 10 3.42 6.79 -7.62
N VAL A 11 2.98 6.90 -8.87
CA VAL A 11 1.78 6.20 -9.35
C VAL A 11 1.95 4.68 -9.24
N ARG A 12 3.13 4.15 -9.57
CA ARG A 12 3.45 2.72 -9.45
C ARG A 12 3.43 2.25 -8.00
N LEU A 13 4.07 2.99 -7.08
CA LEU A 13 4.09 2.67 -5.65
C LEU A 13 2.67 2.67 -5.06
N LEU A 14 1.85 3.66 -5.42
CA LEU A 14 0.44 3.72 -5.01
C LEU A 14 -0.38 2.53 -5.55
N ARG A 15 -0.08 2.04 -6.77
CA ARG A 15 -0.74 0.85 -7.33
C ARG A 15 -0.39 -0.41 -6.55
N ILE A 16 0.87 -0.58 -6.15
CA ILE A 16 1.33 -1.72 -5.35
C ILE A 16 0.66 -1.67 -3.97
N GLN A 17 0.71 -0.53 -3.28
CA GLN A 17 0.06 -0.36 -1.98
C GLN A 17 -1.46 -0.65 -2.05
N ARG A 18 -2.14 -0.17 -3.10
CA ARG A 18 -3.56 -0.45 -3.30
C ARG A 18 -3.84 -1.93 -3.53
N HIS A 19 -2.99 -2.61 -4.32
CA HIS A 19 -3.12 -4.04 -4.56
C HIS A 19 -3.02 -4.82 -3.24
N ASP A 20 -2.00 -4.52 -2.43
CA ASP A 20 -1.75 -5.23 -1.18
C ASP A 20 -2.90 -4.99 -0.18
N PHE A 21 -3.37 -3.75 -0.07
CA PHE A 21 -4.56 -3.41 0.73
C PHE A 21 -5.80 -4.22 0.31
N ILE A 22 -6.09 -4.29 -0.99
CA ILE A 22 -7.23 -5.06 -1.51
C ILE A 22 -7.07 -6.55 -1.20
N ASN A 23 -5.85 -7.10 -1.35
CA ASN A 23 -5.57 -8.49 -1.06
C ASN A 23 -5.81 -8.83 0.42
N HIS A 24 -5.32 -7.99 1.36
CA HIS A 24 -5.60 -8.18 2.79
C HIS A 24 -7.10 -8.18 3.08
N MET A 25 -7.85 -7.25 2.47
CA MET A 25 -9.32 -7.20 2.61
C MET A 25 -10.01 -8.43 2.04
N GLN A 26 -9.57 -8.96 0.90
CA GLN A 26 -10.10 -10.19 0.31
C GLN A 26 -9.87 -11.41 1.20
N VAL A 27 -8.68 -11.52 1.79
CA VAL A 27 -8.34 -12.60 2.74
C VAL A 27 -9.22 -12.54 3.99
N ILE A 28 -9.39 -11.35 4.58
CA ILE A 28 -10.29 -11.13 5.72
C ILE A 28 -11.74 -11.50 5.35
N HIS A 29 -12.23 -10.99 4.22
CA HIS A 29 -13.57 -11.29 3.73
C HIS A 29 -13.80 -12.79 3.53
N ALA A 30 -12.85 -13.49 2.91
CA ALA A 30 -12.92 -14.93 2.72
C ALA A 30 -12.94 -15.69 4.06
N MET A 31 -12.14 -15.26 5.06
CA MET A 31 -12.19 -15.86 6.39
C MET A 31 -13.55 -15.70 7.06
N ILE A 32 -14.16 -14.50 6.96
CA ILE A 32 -15.49 -14.23 7.51
C ILE A 32 -16.56 -15.10 6.81
N GLN A 33 -16.53 -15.18 5.47
CA GLN A 33 -17.48 -16.00 4.69
C GLN A 33 -17.39 -17.49 5.05
N LEU A 34 -16.21 -17.97 5.45
CA LEU A 34 -15.97 -19.35 5.88
C LEU A 34 -16.28 -19.59 7.37
N GLY A 35 -16.81 -18.59 8.10
CA GLY A 35 -17.07 -18.67 9.53
C GLY A 35 -15.81 -18.71 10.40
N LYS A 36 -14.65 -18.36 9.84
CA LYS A 36 -13.34 -18.37 10.53
C LYS A 36 -13.07 -17.02 11.21
N THR A 37 -14.04 -16.50 11.95
CA THR A 37 -13.98 -15.15 12.54
C THR A 37 -12.77 -14.98 13.46
N ASP A 38 -12.43 -15.96 14.29
CA ASP A 38 -11.26 -15.88 15.18
C ASP A 38 -9.94 -15.73 14.40
N ARG A 39 -9.83 -16.40 13.24
CA ARG A 39 -8.67 -16.26 12.35
C ARG A 39 -8.66 -14.90 11.66
N ALA A 40 -9.83 -14.39 11.28
CA ALA A 40 -9.94 -13.04 10.73
C ALA A 40 -9.49 -11.99 11.74
N MET A 41 -9.92 -12.11 12.99
CA MET A 41 -9.51 -11.20 14.08
C MET A 41 -8.01 -11.28 14.33
N LYS A 42 -7.45 -12.48 14.44
CA LYS A 42 -5.99 -12.66 14.60
C LYS A 42 -5.21 -12.06 13.43
N TYR A 43 -5.67 -12.27 12.19
CA TYR A 43 -5.04 -11.70 11.01
C TYR A 43 -5.06 -10.16 11.02
N ILE A 44 -6.16 -9.54 11.44
CA ILE A 44 -6.27 -8.09 11.59
C ILE A 44 -5.31 -7.58 12.67
N GLU A 45 -5.19 -8.27 13.81
CA GLU A 45 -4.25 -7.90 14.87
C GLU A 45 -2.78 -8.00 14.43
N GLU A 46 -2.45 -9.05 13.67
CA GLU A 46 -1.12 -9.21 13.07
C GLU A 46 -0.85 -8.10 12.05
N LEU A 47 -1.80 -7.82 11.18
CA LEU A 47 -1.71 -6.75 10.17
C LEU A 47 -1.55 -5.37 10.80
N ALA A 48 -2.25 -5.08 11.91
CA ALA A 48 -2.14 -3.82 12.64
C ALA A 48 -0.77 -3.64 13.34
N ARG A 49 -0.05 -4.74 13.59
CA ARG A 49 1.28 -4.73 14.19
C ARG A 49 2.40 -4.83 13.15
N ASP A 50 2.06 -4.98 11.87
CA ASP A 50 3.02 -5.13 10.80
C ASP A 50 3.74 -3.78 10.53
N PRO A 51 5.04 -3.68 10.87
CA PRO A 51 5.80 -2.46 10.66
C PRO A 51 5.96 -2.12 9.17
N ASP A 52 5.85 -3.09 8.26
CA ASP A 52 5.93 -2.85 6.82
C ASP A 52 4.66 -2.20 6.28
N LEU A 53 3.51 -2.46 6.90
CA LEU A 53 2.24 -1.81 6.57
C LEU A 53 2.12 -0.39 7.16
N MET A 54 2.79 -0.16 8.29
CA MET A 54 2.84 1.15 8.97
C MET A 54 3.99 2.04 8.45
N SER A 55 4.99 1.44 7.79
CA SER A 55 6.08 2.20 7.17
C SER A 55 5.57 2.93 5.93
N ASP A 56 5.98 4.19 5.78
CA ASP A 56 5.67 4.92 4.56
C ASP A 56 6.42 4.24 3.39
N VAL A 57 5.65 3.65 2.47
CA VAL A 57 6.20 2.98 1.27
C VAL A 57 7.00 3.98 0.44
N ILE A 58 6.68 5.27 0.57
CA ILE A 58 7.37 6.40 -0.04
C ILE A 58 8.72 6.66 0.65
N ASP A 59 8.82 6.47 1.97
CA ASP A 59 10.09 6.62 2.73
C ASP A 59 11.12 5.52 2.35
N LYS A 60 10.65 4.32 2.02
CA LYS A 60 11.54 3.23 1.56
C LYS A 60 12.07 3.43 0.14
N HIS A 61 11.40 4.27 -0.67
CA HIS A 61 11.73 4.49 -2.09
C HIS A 61 12.21 5.92 -2.39
N THR A 62 12.47 6.75 -1.37
CA THR A 62 12.90 8.16 -1.52
C THR A 62 14.34 8.31 -2.04
N ILE A 63 15.01 7.22 -2.39
CA ILE A 63 16.37 7.22 -2.95
C ILE A 63 16.33 6.66 -4.37
N GLN A 64 15.71 7.40 -5.30
CA GLN A 64 16.14 7.38 -6.69
C GLN A 64 15.69 8.66 -7.39
N GLU A 65 16.66 9.44 -7.86
CA GLU A 65 16.49 10.67 -8.62
C GLU A 65 15.72 10.45 -9.94
N HIS A 66 14.41 10.25 -9.89
CA HIS A 66 13.61 9.97 -11.10
C HIS A 66 12.39 10.88 -11.29
N CYS A 67 12.01 11.70 -10.31
CA CYS A 67 11.06 12.78 -10.58
C CYS A 67 11.83 13.97 -11.19
N ARG A 68 12.01 13.92 -12.51
CA ARG A 68 12.75 14.92 -13.30
C ARG A 68 12.07 16.29 -13.12
N LYS A 69 12.76 17.27 -12.51
CA LYS A 69 12.36 18.68 -12.62
C LYS A 69 12.54 19.09 -14.08
N VAL A 70 11.46 19.29 -14.83
CA VAL A 70 11.55 19.93 -16.14
C VAL A 70 11.66 21.43 -15.91
N GLY A 71 12.88 21.96 -16.09
CA GLY A 71 13.17 23.39 -15.99
C GLY A 71 14.62 23.68 -16.35
N SER A 72 14.88 23.88 -17.64
CA SER A 72 15.98 24.69 -18.17
C SER A 72 15.40 25.58 -19.25
#